data_AF-A0A9P7AQA4-F1
#
_entry.id   AF-A0A9P7AQA4-F1
#
_cell.length_a   1.000
_cell.length_b   1.000
_cell.length_c   1.000
_cell.angle_alpha   90.00
_cell.angle_beta   90.00
_cell.angle_gamma   90.00
#
_symmetry.space_group_name_H-M   'P 1'
#
loop_
_entity.id
_entity.type
_entity.pdbx_description
1 polymer ?
#
loop_
_entity_poly.entity_id
_entity_poly.type
_entity_poly.pdbx_seq_one_letter_code
_entity_poly.pdbx_strand_id
1 'polypeptide(L)'
;ATLKFDGVIYSKASTHLGNSQIFFYPRGDRSLTPVAASIKYIYSTLTGELLFAVQRHILLDHHIIDPFSMYPDFPAKLYSTDFETRLENAKVSWVVSHFARWRVSDCHAVILFLSHD
;
A
#
# COMPACT_ATOMS: atom_id res chain seq x y z
N ALA A 1 9.60 -14.63 -3.08
CA ALA A 1 9.23 -14.79 -1.66
C ALA A 1 7.79 -14.39 -1.54
N THR A 2 6.97 -15.31 -1.05
CA THR A 2 5.55 -15.16 -0.82
C THR A 2 5.32 -15.52 0.64
N LEU A 3 4.49 -14.76 1.34
CA LEU A 3 4.14 -15.01 2.73
C LEU A 3 2.64 -15.24 2.82
N LYS A 4 2.22 -16.32 3.48
CA LYS A 4 0.84 -16.51 3.90
C LYS A 4 0.74 -16.17 5.39
N PHE A 5 -0.13 -15.23 5.74
CA PHE A 5 -0.36 -14.78 7.12
C PHE A 5 -1.86 -14.54 7.31
N ASP A 6 -2.46 -15.17 8.32
CA ASP A 6 -3.91 -15.13 8.58
C ASP A 6 -4.78 -15.38 7.33
N GLY A 7 -4.39 -16.37 6.52
CA GLY A 7 -5.11 -16.73 5.30
C GLY A 7 -4.85 -15.80 4.10
N VAL A 8 -4.22 -14.64 4.32
CA VAL A 8 -3.90 -13.65 3.29
C VAL A 8 -2.52 -13.93 2.68
N ILE A 9 -2.39 -13.76 1.37
CA ILE A 9 -1.15 -13.98 0.63
C ILE A 9 -0.51 -12.63 0.27
N TYR A 10 0.72 -12.44 0.71
CA TYR A 10 1.57 -11.30 0.41
C TYR A 10 2.73 -11.71 -0.48
N SER A 11 3.09 -10.85 -1.43
CA SER A 11 4.19 -11.11 -2.38
C SER A 11 5.04 -9.87 -2.56
N LYS A 12 6.31 -10.05 -2.94
CA LYS A 12 7.12 -8.94 -3.44
C LYS A 12 6.59 -8.46 -4.80
N ALA A 13 6.73 -7.16 -5.08
CA ALA A 13 6.32 -6.55 -6.34
C ALA A 13 6.96 -7.20 -7.57
N SER A 14 8.20 -7.70 -7.44
CA SER A 14 8.90 -8.41 -8.53
C SER A 14 8.37 -9.82 -8.80
N THR A 15 7.52 -10.36 -7.94
CA THR A 15 6.95 -11.71 -8.09
C THR A 15 5.46 -11.65 -8.44
N HIS A 16 4.69 -10.79 -7.78
CA HIS A 16 3.27 -10.65 -8.06
C HIS A 16 2.80 -9.25 -7.67
N LEU A 17 2.42 -8.44 -8.66
CA LEU A 17 2.10 -7.04 -8.46
C LEU A 17 0.89 -6.85 -7.51
N GLY A 18 -0.22 -7.57 -7.73
CA GLY A 18 -1.45 -7.44 -6.93
C GLY A 18 -1.22 -7.67 -5.44
N ASN A 19 -0.77 -8.87 -5.07
CA ASN A 19 -0.44 -9.24 -3.69
C ASN A 19 0.70 -8.43 -3.03
N SER A 20 1.36 -7.53 -3.77
CA SER A 20 2.35 -6.60 -3.22
C SER A 20 1.80 -5.24 -2.84
N GLN A 21 0.59 -4.89 -3.30
CA GLN A 21 -0.03 -3.59 -3.06
C GLN A 21 -0.84 -3.63 -1.76
N ILE A 22 -0.44 -2.84 -0.75
CA ILE A 22 -1.04 -2.87 0.58
C ILE A 22 -1.27 -1.47 1.16
N PHE A 23 -2.34 -1.32 1.93
CA PHE A 23 -2.48 -0.25 2.90
C PHE A 23 -1.97 -0.72 4.25
N PHE A 24 -1.21 0.11 4.97
CA PHE A 24 -0.74 -0.20 6.32
C PHE A 24 -0.74 1.03 7.22
N TYR A 25 -0.82 0.82 8.52
CA TYR A 25 -0.65 1.87 9.53
C TYR A 25 0.83 2.23 9.68
N PRO A 26 1.25 3.47 9.37
CA PRO A 26 2.61 3.94 9.60
C PRO A 26 3.07 3.68 11.03
N ARG A 27 4.25 3.06 11.20
CA ARG A 27 4.81 2.73 12.53
C ARG A 27 3.87 1.89 13.43
N GLY A 28 2.83 1.29 12.87
CA GLY A 28 1.78 0.57 13.61
C GLY A 28 0.80 1.48 14.36
N ASP A 29 0.81 2.79 14.14
CA ASP A 29 -0.07 3.72 14.81
C ASP A 29 -1.47 3.73 14.16
N ARG A 30 -2.44 3.12 14.86
CA ARG A 30 -3.84 3.01 14.41
C ARG A 30 -4.63 4.32 14.49
N SER A 31 -4.07 5.37 15.09
CA SER A 31 -4.68 6.71 15.08
C SER A 31 -4.43 7.46 13.77
N LEU A 32 -3.45 7.01 12.96
CA LEU A 32 -3.11 7.60 11.68
C LEU A 32 -3.90 6.95 10.54
N THR A 33 -4.10 7.71 9.46
CA THR A 33 -4.66 7.16 8.22
C THR A 33 -3.71 6.12 7.61
N PRO A 34 -4.21 4.94 7.20
CA PRO A 34 -3.41 3.97 6.46
C PRO A 34 -2.83 4.57 5.18
N VAL A 35 -1.60 4.19 4.84
CA VAL A 35 -0.91 4.69 3.64
C VAL A 35 -0.71 3.57 2.62
N ALA A 36 -0.85 3.91 1.34
CA ALA A 36 -0.65 2.97 0.25
C ALA A 36 0.85 2.73 0.02
N ALA A 37 1.25 1.46 -0.10
CA ALA A 37 2.62 1.08 -0.42
C ALA A 37 2.70 -0.21 -1.23
N SER A 38 3.87 -0.44 -1.82
CA SER A 38 4.21 -1.69 -2.50
C SER A 38 5.32 -2.42 -1.76
N ILE A 39 5.10 -3.70 -1.45
CA ILE A 39 6.08 -4.59 -0.82
C ILE A 39 7.23 -4.84 -1.80
N LYS A 40 8.42 -4.37 -1.46
CA LYS A 40 9.65 -4.63 -2.24
C LYS A 40 10.37 -5.87 -1.75
N TYR A 41 10.39 -6.08 -0.44
CA TYR A 41 11.02 -7.25 0.18
C TYR A 41 10.17 -7.80 1.32
N ILE A 42 10.29 -9.10 1.53
CA ILE A 42 9.69 -9.85 2.64
C ILE A 42 10.83 -10.60 3.32
N TYR A 43 10.96 -10.45 4.64
CA TYR A 43 12.03 -11.07 5.42
C TYR A 43 11.60 -11.25 6.88
N SER A 44 12.35 -12.06 7.62
CA SER A 44 12.21 -12.20 9.06
C SER A 44 13.41 -11.57 9.76
N THR A 45 13.19 -10.99 10.94
CA THR A 45 14.30 -10.60 11.83
C THR A 45 14.95 -11.84 12.45
N LEU A 46 16.09 -11.65 13.13
CA LEU A 46 16.72 -12.71 13.92
C LEU A 46 15.82 -13.25 15.05
N THR A 47 14.85 -12.44 15.50
CA THR A 47 13.86 -12.83 16.52
C THR A 47 12.61 -13.49 15.91
N GLY A 48 12.60 -13.75 14.59
CA GLY A 48 11.49 -14.39 13.89
C GLY A 48 10.33 -13.45 13.52
N GLU A 49 10.46 -12.14 13.75
CA GLU A 49 9.41 -11.19 13.39
C GLU A 49 9.34 -11.02 11.87
N LEU A 50 8.16 -11.21 11.29
CA LEU A 50 7.93 -11.06 9.86
C LEU A 50 7.75 -9.57 9.51
N LEU A 51 8.56 -9.11 8.56
CA LEU A 51 8.60 -7.72 8.12
C LEU A 51 8.52 -7.62 6.59
N PHE A 52 7.97 -6.50 6.16
CA PHE A 52 8.02 -6.02 4.80
C PHE A 52 8.90 -4.77 4.73
N ALA A 53 9.78 -4.71 3.73
CA ALA A 53 10.31 -3.43 3.29
C ALA A 53 9.40 -2.92 2.17
N VAL A 54 8.70 -1.83 2.45
CA VAL A 54 7.68 -1.25 1.59
C VAL A 54 8.14 0.09 1.04
N GLN A 55 7.68 0.42 -0.15
CA GLN A 55 7.87 1.74 -0.75
C GLN A 55 6.50 2.40 -0.91
N ARG A 56 6.30 3.57 -0.29
CA ARG A 56 5.01 4.26 -0.30
C ARG A 56 4.71 4.86 -1.67
N HIS A 57 3.43 4.89 -2.04
CA HIS A 57 2.96 5.70 -3.15
C HIS A 57 2.93 7.17 -2.74
N ILE A 58 3.27 8.05 -3.68
CA ILE A 58 3.24 9.50 -3.44
C ILE A 58 1.81 10.01 -3.62
N LEU A 59 1.29 10.70 -2.60
CA LEU A 59 0.07 11.48 -2.74
C LEU A 59 0.32 12.65 -3.69
N LEU A 60 -0.69 12.99 -4.49
CA LEU A 60 -0.56 14.13 -5.39
C LEU A 60 -0.41 15.44 -4.61
N ASP A 61 0.24 16.40 -5.26
CA ASP A 61 0.35 17.77 -4.79
C ASP A 61 -1.05 18.35 -4.53
N HIS A 62 -1.16 19.22 -3.53
CA HIS A 62 -2.39 19.88 -3.11
C HIS A 62 -3.04 20.71 -4.23
N HIS A 63 -2.30 21.03 -5.29
CA HIS A 63 -2.82 21.73 -6.46
C HIS A 63 -3.62 20.83 -7.43
N ILE A 64 -3.57 19.50 -7.28
CA ILE A 64 -4.33 18.56 -8.12
C ILE A 64 -5.58 18.11 -7.37
N ILE A 65 -6.74 18.36 -7.97
CA ILE A 65 -8.03 17.94 -7.43
C ILE A 65 -8.20 16.44 -7.67
N ASP A 66 -8.40 15.69 -6.59
CA ASP A 66 -8.79 14.28 -6.66
C ASP A 66 -10.27 14.18 -7.11
N PRO A 67 -10.57 13.64 -8.30
CA PRO A 67 -11.95 13.55 -8.79
C PRO A 67 -12.83 12.62 -7.94
N PHE A 68 -12.24 11.74 -7.12
CA PHE A 68 -13.01 10.84 -6.25
C PHE A 68 -13.43 11.49 -4.94
N SER A 69 -12.87 12.65 -4.59
CA SER A 69 -13.21 13.37 -3.35
C SER A 69 -14.69 13.78 -3.25
N MET A 70 -15.39 13.89 -4.39
CA MET A 70 -16.83 14.17 -4.43
C MET A 70 -17.71 12.95 -4.13
N TYR A 71 -17.13 11.74 -4.05
CA TYR A 71 -17.82 10.48 -3.82
C TYR A 71 -17.29 9.83 -2.52
N PRO A 72 -17.75 10.26 -1.34
CA PRO A 72 -17.21 9.78 -0.06
C PRO A 72 -17.36 8.26 0.13
N ASP A 73 -18.40 7.67 -0.45
CA ASP A 73 -18.69 6.23 -0.36
C ASP A 73 -17.93 5.40 -1.41
N PHE A 74 -17.15 6.04 -2.29
CA PHE A 74 -16.33 5.35 -3.28
C PHE A 74 -14.86 5.40 -2.84
N PRO A 75 -14.26 4.28 -2.39
CA PRO A 75 -12.97 4.28 -1.72
C PRO A 75 -11.79 4.31 -2.70
N ALA A 76 -11.88 5.17 -3.71
CA ALA A 76 -10.83 5.45 -4.66
C ALA A 76 -10.19 6.81 -4.37
N LYS A 77 -8.90 6.91 -4.69
CA LYS A 77 -8.15 8.14 -4.56
C LYS A 77 -7.09 8.23 -5.64
N LEU A 78 -6.83 9.44 -6.11
CA LEU A 78 -5.79 9.71 -7.10
C LEU A 78 -4.42 9.87 -6.43
N TYR A 79 -3.41 9.22 -7.01
CA TYR A 79 -2.02 9.19 -6.57
C TYR A 79 -1.08 9.50 -7.74
N SER A 80 0.17 9.85 -7.42
CA SER A 80 1.25 9.81 -8.40
C SER A 80 1.51 8.36 -8.82
N THR A 81 2.03 8.17 -10.03
CA THR A 81 2.57 6.86 -10.43
C THR A 81 3.90 6.53 -9.76
N ASP A 82 4.56 7.54 -9.21
CA ASP A 82 5.86 7.44 -8.57
C ASP A 82 5.74 7.03 -7.11
N PHE A 83 6.86 6.54 -6.59
CA PHE A 83 6.99 6.09 -5.22
C PHE A 83 7.94 7.00 -4.44
N GLU A 84 7.75 7.05 -3.13
CA GLU A 84 8.70 7.66 -2.21
C GLU A 84 10.08 7.04 -2.40
N THR A 85 11.14 7.85 -2.27
CA THR A 85 12.52 7.38 -2.50
C THR A 85 12.98 6.36 -1.47
N ARG A 86 12.42 6.40 -0.26
CA ARG A 86 12.86 5.59 0.88
C ARG A 86 11.97 4.37 1.08
N LEU A 87 12.63 3.27 1.44
CA LEU A 87 11.95 2.11 1.99
C LEU A 87 11.64 2.32 3.48
N GLU A 88 10.53 1.74 3.91
CA GLU A 88 10.11 1.68 5.30
C GLU A 88 9.84 0.23 5.70
N ASN A 89 10.13 -0.09 6.95
CA ASN A 89 9.77 -1.39 7.51
C ASN A 89 8.32 -1.35 8.00
N ALA A 90 7.52 -2.31 7.55
CA ALA A 90 6.17 -2.53 8.05
C ALA A 90 6.05 -3.96 8.59
N LYS A 91 5.49 -4.11 9.80
CA LYS A 91 5.10 -5.43 10.31
C LYS A 91 3.88 -5.93 9.54
N VAL A 92 3.79 -7.24 9.37
CA VAL A 92 2.63 -7.86 8.70
C VAL A 92 1.32 -7.51 9.41
N SER A 93 1.36 -7.42 10.75
CA SER A 93 0.22 -7.02 11.59
C SER A 93 -0.19 -5.55 11.49
N TRP A 94 0.59 -4.72 10.78
CA TRP A 94 0.24 -3.32 10.51
C TRP A 94 -0.54 -3.16 9.20
N VAL A 95 -0.57 -4.21 8.36
CA VAL A 95 -1.30 -4.20 7.11
C VAL A 95 -2.79 -4.23 7.39
N VAL A 96 -3.52 -3.35 6.70
CA VAL A 96 -4.97 -3.23 6.79
C VAL A 96 -5.63 -4.06 5.70
N SER A 97 -5.19 -3.88 4.46
CA SER A 97 -5.76 -4.55 3.30
C SER A 97 -4.83 -4.50 2.10
N HIS A 98 -5.16 -5.29 1.08
CA HIS A 98 -4.69 -5.03 -0.28
C HIS A 98 -5.43 -3.87 -0.93
N PHE A 99 -4.89 -3.36 -2.04
CA PHE A 99 -5.59 -2.42 -2.91
C PHE A 99 -5.41 -2.77 -4.39
N ALA A 100 -6.35 -2.33 -5.21
CA ALA A 100 -6.20 -2.33 -6.66
C ALA A 100 -5.59 -1.00 -7.12
N ARG A 101 -4.76 -1.05 -8.16
CA ARG A 101 -4.12 0.13 -8.75
C ARG A 101 -4.34 0.13 -10.24
N TRP A 102 -4.77 1.28 -10.76
CA TRP A 102 -4.90 1.50 -12.20
C TRP A 102 -4.15 2.77 -12.61
N ARG A 103 -3.18 2.64 -13.53
CA ARG A 103 -2.46 3.78 -14.11
C ARG A 103 -3.35 4.42 -15.17
N VAL A 104 -3.85 5.63 -14.89
CA VAL A 104 -4.77 6.38 -15.77
C VAL A 104 -4.04 7.35 -16.69
N SER A 105 -2.83 7.76 -16.34
CA SER A 105 -1.92 8.52 -17.20
C SER A 105 -0.46 8.23 -16.83
N ASP A 106 0.48 8.94 -17.45
CA ASP A 106 1.89 8.71 -17.17
C ASP A 106 2.36 9.11 -15.77
N CYS A 107 1.65 10.03 -15.14
CA CYS A 107 1.94 10.57 -13.82
C CYS A 107 0.85 10.27 -12.79
N HIS A 108 -0.31 9.75 -13.21
CA HIS A 108 -1.45 9.51 -12.31
C HIS A 108 -1.87 8.04 -12.25
N ALA A 109 -2.14 7.57 -11.04
CA ALA A 109 -2.73 6.28 -10.77
C ALA A 109 -3.92 6.43 -9.82
N VAL A 110 -4.97 5.66 -10.06
CA VAL A 110 -6.08 5.48 -9.12
C VAL A 110 -5.76 4.29 -8.24
N ILE A 111 -5.90 4.47 -6.93
CA ILE A 111 -5.82 3.41 -5.94
C ILE A 111 -7.21 3.20 -5.35
N LEU A 112 -7.68 1.96 -5.36
CA LEU A 112 -8.98 1.54 -4.81
C LEU A 112 -8.73 0.64 -3.60
N PHE A 113 -9.25 1.03 -2.44
CA PHE A 113 -9.22 0.22 -1.22
C PHE A 113 -10.07 -1.05 -1.41
N LEU A 114 -9.54 -2.23 -1.07
CA LEU A 114 -10.23 -3.52 -1.27
C LEU A 114 -10.66 -4.20 0.04
N SER A 115 -10.63 -3.53 1.19
CA SER A 115 -11.28 -4.11 2.37
C SER A 115 -12.78 -4.04 2.24
N HIS A 116 -13.44 -4.99 2.88
CA HIS A 116 -14.83 -4.80 3.30
C HIS A 116 -14.84 -3.88 4.52
N ASP A 117 -15.80 -2.96 4.57
CA ASP A 117 -16.26 -2.38 5.84
C ASP A 117 -16.93 -3.46 6.70
#